data_AF-A0A514ZA79-F1
#
_entry.id   AF-A0A514ZA79-F1
#
_cell.length_a   1.000
_cell.length_b   1.000
_cell.length_c   1.000
_cell.angle_alpha   90.00
_cell.angle_beta   90.00
_cell.angle_gamma   90.00
#
_symmetry.space_group_name_H-M   'P 1'
#
loop_
_entity.id
_entity.type
_entity.pdbx_description
1 polymer ?
#
loop_
_entity_poly.entity_id
_entity_poly.type
_entity_poly.pdbx_seq_one_letter_code
_entity_poly.pdbx_strand_id
1 'polypeptide(L)'
;MTKTFEEEFDKVVKALGNSAFGTKMEQTKEHFKDWQPPQPLPVIPQFVAEWVECVKGKNNNAFALLDDDSMPDDVNEWLFFQGSDKNINLILRAWLDDYTLKNPKLFYLKNKLTTSYLALDTNTGYYEHWQEPDNSFLAKQKGYKTSFTKQEIDSMQTGSYEKIEVEE
;
A
#
# COMPACT_ATOMS: atom_id res chain seq x y z
N MET A 1 6.11 21.08 6.49
CA MET A 1 6.28 20.92 7.95
C MET A 1 4.90 20.81 8.56
N THR A 2 4.54 19.64 9.05
CA THR A 2 3.35 19.42 9.86
C THR A 2 3.58 20.10 11.21
N LYS A 3 2.64 20.94 11.65
CA LYS A 3 2.71 21.55 12.98
C LYS A 3 2.54 20.48 14.05
N THR A 4 3.25 20.62 15.16
CA THR A 4 3.17 19.63 16.25
C THR A 4 1.86 19.77 17.02
N PHE A 5 1.45 18.71 17.70
CA PHE A 5 0.28 18.73 18.59
C PHE A 5 0.37 19.89 19.60
N GLU A 6 1.56 20.11 20.18
CA GLU A 6 1.80 21.17 21.16
C GLU A 6 1.55 22.58 20.60
N GLU A 7 1.98 22.86 19.36
CA GLU A 7 1.78 24.16 18.72
C GLU A 7 0.30 24.49 18.47
N GLU A 8 -0.51 23.49 18.11
CA GLU A 8 -1.95 23.66 17.91
C GLU A 8 -2.69 23.73 19.25
N PHE A 9 -2.25 22.95 20.24
CA PHE A 9 -2.78 22.98 21.60
C PHE A 9 -2.61 24.35 22.25
N ASP A 10 -1.41 24.94 22.17
CA ASP A 10 -1.09 26.23 22.78
C ASP A 10 -1.89 27.39 22.16
N LYS A 11 -2.23 27.30 20.87
CA LYS A 11 -3.12 28.28 20.22
C LYS A 11 -4.53 28.23 20.81
N VAL A 12 -5.06 27.03 21.03
CA VAL A 12 -6.39 26.84 21.61
C VAL A 12 -6.41 27.36 23.05
N VAL A 13 -5.41 27.00 23.86
CA VAL A 13 -5.28 27.51 25.24
C VAL A 13 -5.20 29.03 25.27
N LYS A 14 -4.36 29.62 24.40
CA LYS A 14 -4.22 31.09 24.31
C LYS A 14 -5.53 31.77 23.91
N ALA A 15 -6.33 31.17 23.02
CA ALA A 15 -7.63 31.71 22.63
C ALA A 15 -8.67 31.63 23.76
N LEU A 16 -8.56 30.63 24.65
CA LEU A 16 -9.47 30.44 25.79
C LEU A 16 -9.13 31.32 27.00
N GLY A 17 -7.89 31.83 27.09
CA GLY A 17 -7.42 32.68 28.19
C GLY A 17 -7.60 32.05 29.58
N ASN A 18 -7.74 32.87 30.62
CA ASN A 18 -7.90 32.41 32.02
C ASN A 18 -9.34 31.96 32.35
N SER A 19 -10.10 31.49 31.37
CA SER A 19 -11.41 30.89 31.62
C SER A 19 -11.26 29.56 32.37
N ALA A 20 -12.33 29.11 33.05
CA ALA A 20 -12.36 27.78 33.67
C ALA A 20 -12.05 26.65 32.65
N PHE A 21 -12.39 26.87 31.38
CA PHE A 21 -12.05 25.97 30.28
C PHE A 21 -10.56 26.00 29.93
N GLY A 22 -9.94 27.19 29.87
CA GLY A 22 -8.49 27.33 29.64
C GLY A 22 -7.66 26.64 30.71
N THR A 23 -7.98 26.84 32.00
CA THR A 23 -7.29 26.18 33.12
C THR A 23 -7.44 24.66 33.07
N LYS A 24 -8.62 24.15 32.68
CA LYS A 24 -8.86 22.70 32.55
C LYS A 24 -8.14 22.11 31.33
N MET A 25 -7.96 22.89 30.27
CA MET A 25 -7.21 22.49 29.09
C MET A 25 -5.72 22.37 29.42
N GLU A 26 -5.13 23.32 30.15
CA GLU A 26 -3.72 23.22 30.61
C GLU A 26 -3.45 21.96 31.45
N GLN A 27 -4.35 21.61 32.37
CA GLN A 27 -4.26 20.36 33.12
C GLN A 27 -4.30 19.13 32.20
N THR A 28 -5.07 19.20 31.12
CA THR A 28 -5.18 18.12 30.13
C THR A 28 -3.89 18.01 29.31
N LYS A 29 -3.18 19.10 29.04
CA LYS A 29 -1.88 19.08 28.33
C LYS A 29 -0.88 18.13 28.98
N GLU A 30 -0.80 18.16 30.30
CA GLU A 30 0.11 17.30 31.08
C GLU A 30 -0.19 15.81 30.89
N HIS A 31 -1.47 15.46 30.73
CA HIS A 31 -1.92 14.07 30.52
C HIS A 31 -1.62 13.56 29.10
N PHE A 32 -1.43 14.46 28.14
CA PHE A 32 -1.18 14.15 26.73
C PHE A 32 0.21 14.56 26.25
N LYS A 33 1.12 14.95 27.15
CA LYS A 33 2.47 15.42 26.79
C LYS A 33 3.29 14.40 25.99
N ASP A 34 3.06 13.11 26.26
CA ASP A 34 3.76 12.00 25.60
C ASP A 34 2.92 11.40 24.46
N TRP A 35 1.73 11.93 24.20
CA TRP A 35 0.86 11.46 23.14
C TRP A 35 1.42 11.90 21.78
N GLN A 36 1.67 10.93 20.91
CA GLN A 36 1.99 11.18 19.52
C GLN A 36 0.85 10.70 18.64
N PRO A 37 0.48 11.46 17.60
CA PRO A 37 -0.50 10.98 16.63
C PRO A 37 0.03 9.70 15.98
N PRO A 38 -0.83 8.69 15.74
CA PRO A 38 -0.41 7.47 15.06
C PRO A 38 0.17 7.83 13.70
N GLN A 39 1.38 7.34 13.43
CA GLN A 39 2.01 7.54 12.14
C GLN A 39 1.29 6.72 11.07
N PRO A 40 1.21 7.20 9.82
CA PRO A 40 0.69 6.39 8.74
C PRO A 40 1.48 5.08 8.65
N LEU A 41 0.74 3.99 8.40
CA LEU A 41 1.32 2.69 8.18
C LEU A 41 2.29 2.75 6.98
N PRO A 42 3.44 2.06 7.05
CA PRO A 42 4.32 1.93 5.91
C PRO A 42 3.60 1.21 4.75
N VAL A 43 3.87 1.67 3.53
CA VAL A 43 3.33 1.07 2.30
C VAL A 43 4.43 0.25 1.65
N ILE A 44 4.33 -1.08 1.68
CA ILE A 44 5.35 -1.99 1.14
C ILE A 44 4.84 -2.79 -0.07
N PRO A 45 5.73 -3.22 -1.00
CA PRO A 45 5.36 -4.15 -2.05
C PRO A 45 4.91 -5.52 -1.51
N GLN A 46 4.09 -6.23 -2.28
CA GLN A 46 3.57 -7.56 -1.92
C GLN A 46 4.66 -8.59 -1.63
N PHE A 47 5.69 -8.69 -2.48
CA PHE A 47 6.79 -9.65 -2.28
C PHE A 47 7.59 -9.37 -0.98
N VAL A 48 7.65 -8.10 -0.55
CA VAL A 48 8.26 -7.71 0.73
C VAL A 48 7.37 -8.10 1.91
N ALA A 49 6.05 -7.94 1.77
CA ALA A 49 5.09 -8.39 2.78
C ALA A 49 5.16 -9.90 3.01
N GLU A 50 5.25 -10.68 1.92
CA GLU A 50 5.43 -12.14 1.99
C GLU A 50 6.70 -12.53 2.75
N TRP A 51 7.79 -11.78 2.54
CA TRP A 51 9.02 -11.97 3.30
C TRP A 51 8.86 -11.63 4.79
N VAL A 52 8.21 -10.51 5.11
CA VAL A 52 7.94 -10.12 6.51
C VAL A 52 7.17 -11.23 7.24
N GLU A 53 6.12 -11.77 6.63
CA GLU A 53 5.34 -12.86 7.24
C GLU A 53 6.11 -14.19 7.31
N CYS A 54 6.96 -14.49 6.32
CA CYS A 54 7.86 -15.64 6.36
C CYS A 54 8.79 -15.58 7.58
N VAL A 55 9.40 -14.42 7.84
CA VAL A 55 10.29 -14.22 8.99
C VAL A 55 9.53 -14.28 10.32
N LYS A 56 8.32 -13.69 10.41
CA LYS A 56 7.45 -13.83 11.59
C LYS A 56 7.13 -15.30 11.89
N GLY A 57 6.82 -16.08 10.85
CA GLY A 57 6.49 -17.50 10.97
C GLY A 57 7.63 -18.38 11.48
N LYS A 58 8.89 -17.98 11.27
CA LYS A 58 10.07 -18.70 11.76
C LYS A 58 10.38 -18.47 13.24
N ASN A 59 9.59 -17.64 13.95
CA ASN A 59 9.88 -17.17 15.30
C ASN A 59 11.24 -16.46 15.42
N ASN A 60 11.66 -15.79 14.35
CA ASN A 60 12.84 -14.95 14.31
C ASN A 60 12.54 -13.52 14.80
N ASN A 61 13.58 -12.74 15.05
CA ASN A 61 13.46 -11.32 15.35
C ASN A 61 13.64 -10.48 14.07
N ALA A 62 13.43 -9.16 14.16
CA ALA A 62 13.50 -8.24 13.03
C ALA A 62 14.87 -8.22 12.31
N PHE A 63 15.96 -8.65 12.95
CA PHE A 63 17.28 -8.73 12.30
C PHE A 63 17.27 -9.72 11.13
N ALA A 64 16.50 -10.82 11.25
CA ALA A 64 16.37 -11.81 10.18
C ALA A 64 15.73 -11.26 8.90
N LEU A 65 15.07 -10.08 8.94
CA LEU A 65 14.61 -9.41 7.72
C LEU A 65 15.75 -9.00 6.79
N LEU A 66 16.95 -8.83 7.34
CA LEU A 66 18.10 -8.25 6.64
C LEU A 66 19.24 -9.24 6.39
N ASP A 67 19.25 -10.38 7.11
CA ASP A 67 20.42 -11.27 7.19
C ASP A 67 20.05 -12.78 7.20
N ASP A 68 18.80 -13.14 6.93
CA ASP A 68 18.42 -14.56 6.81
C ASP A 68 18.78 -15.08 5.41
N ASP A 69 19.51 -16.20 5.36
CA ASP A 69 20.02 -16.83 4.13
C ASP A 69 18.92 -17.24 3.13
N SER A 70 17.68 -17.34 3.56
CA SER A 70 16.54 -17.65 2.68
C SER A 70 15.81 -16.42 2.14
N MET A 71 16.38 -15.22 2.32
CA MET A 71 15.88 -13.98 1.74
C MET A 71 15.79 -14.12 0.21
N PRO A 72 14.60 -13.87 -0.39
CA PRO A 72 14.46 -13.85 -1.85
C PRO A 72 15.32 -12.79 -2.54
N ASP A 73 15.80 -13.07 -3.75
CA ASP A 73 16.66 -12.16 -4.52
C ASP A 73 16.01 -10.80 -4.78
N ASP A 74 14.70 -10.78 -5.06
CA ASP A 74 13.94 -9.55 -5.31
C ASP A 74 13.80 -8.68 -4.05
N VAL A 75 13.68 -9.31 -2.88
CA VAL A 75 13.74 -8.64 -1.57
C VAL A 75 15.13 -8.06 -1.32
N ASN A 76 16.19 -8.84 -1.57
CA ASN A 76 17.56 -8.38 -1.40
C ASN A 76 17.88 -7.18 -2.31
N GLU A 77 17.50 -7.25 -3.60
CA GLU A 77 17.63 -6.14 -4.54
C GLU A 77 16.83 -4.91 -4.05
N TRP A 78 15.59 -5.12 -3.61
CA TRP A 78 14.75 -4.03 -3.11
C TRP A 78 15.35 -3.36 -1.87
N LEU A 79 15.93 -4.11 -0.93
CA LEU A 79 16.53 -3.56 0.29
C LEU A 79 17.83 -2.80 0.02
N PHE A 80 18.73 -3.36 -0.78
CA PHE A 80 20.13 -2.92 -0.78
C PHE A 80 20.57 -2.20 -2.06
N PHE A 81 19.86 -2.32 -3.19
CA PHE A 81 20.36 -1.78 -4.48
C PHE A 81 19.83 -0.38 -4.81
N GLN A 82 19.06 0.24 -3.91
CA GLN A 82 18.46 1.57 -4.10
C GLN A 82 19.40 2.74 -3.78
N GLY A 83 20.65 2.48 -3.37
CA GLY A 83 21.62 3.51 -2.98
C GLY A 83 21.23 4.34 -1.76
N SER A 84 20.26 3.90 -0.97
CA SER A 84 19.83 4.54 0.30
C SER A 84 19.13 3.55 1.23
N ASP A 85 19.14 3.84 2.53
CA ASP A 85 18.57 2.97 3.58
C ASP A 85 17.05 3.10 3.73
N LYS A 86 16.36 3.74 2.76
CA LYS A 86 14.91 4.02 2.85
C LYS A 86 14.09 2.74 2.97
N ASN A 87 14.43 1.73 2.17
CA ASN A 87 13.69 0.47 2.14
C ASN A 87 13.97 -0.40 3.37
N ILE A 88 15.19 -0.31 3.92
CA ILE A 88 15.55 -0.91 5.21
C ILE A 88 14.70 -0.30 6.33
N ASN A 89 14.61 1.04 6.40
CA ASN A 89 13.76 1.71 7.39
C ASN A 89 12.28 1.34 7.20
N LEU A 90 11.83 1.22 5.95
CA LEU A 90 10.43 0.91 5.63
C LEU A 90 10.04 -0.51 6.06
N ILE A 91 10.87 -1.52 5.80
CA ILE A 91 10.59 -2.90 6.20
C ILE A 91 10.64 -3.08 7.73
N LEU A 92 11.55 -2.39 8.41
CA LEU A 92 11.63 -2.40 9.87
C LEU A 92 10.38 -1.76 10.50
N ARG A 93 9.89 -0.66 9.91
CA ARG A 93 8.59 -0.09 10.32
C ARG A 93 7.45 -1.06 10.05
N ALA A 94 7.43 -1.73 8.91
CA ALA A 94 6.38 -2.70 8.57
C ALA A 94 6.34 -3.87 9.57
N TRP A 95 7.50 -4.29 10.07
CA TRP A 95 7.60 -5.29 11.12
C TRP A 95 7.01 -4.82 12.46
N LEU A 96 7.28 -3.58 12.86
CA LEU A 96 6.92 -3.05 14.18
C LEU A 96 5.48 -2.52 14.24
N ASP A 97 5.07 -1.79 13.20
CA ASP A 97 3.86 -0.97 13.20
C ASP A 97 2.73 -1.58 12.35
N ASP A 98 2.91 -2.80 11.82
CA ASP A 98 2.10 -3.34 10.72
C ASP A 98 2.30 -2.56 9.41
N TYR A 99 1.63 -2.94 8.33
CA TYR A 99 1.81 -2.31 7.03
C TYR A 99 0.54 -2.32 6.16
N THR A 100 0.60 -1.50 5.12
CA THR A 100 -0.34 -1.57 4.00
C THR A 100 0.41 -1.98 2.75
N LEU A 101 -0.30 -2.67 1.85
CA LEU A 101 0.27 -3.07 0.58
C LEU A 101 0.25 -1.91 -0.40
N LYS A 102 1.32 -1.76 -1.16
CA LYS A 102 1.32 -0.92 -2.35
C LYS A 102 0.32 -1.52 -3.33
N ASN A 103 -0.79 -0.84 -3.56
CA ASN A 103 -1.74 -1.24 -4.59
C ASN A 103 -0.97 -1.48 -5.90
N PRO A 104 -1.07 -2.69 -6.49
CA PRO A 104 -0.38 -2.97 -7.73
C PRO A 104 -0.98 -2.07 -8.82
N LYS A 105 -0.12 -1.50 -9.67
CA LYS A 105 -0.60 -0.80 -10.87
C LYS A 105 -1.43 -1.77 -11.70
N LEU A 106 -2.66 -1.34 -12.01
CA LEU A 106 -3.58 -2.10 -12.84
C LEU A 106 -3.50 -1.59 -14.28
N PHE A 107 -3.70 -2.51 -15.22
CA PHE A 107 -3.74 -2.20 -16.65
C PHE A 107 -4.98 -2.81 -17.29
N TYR A 108 -5.60 -2.05 -18.18
CA TYR A 108 -6.49 -2.58 -19.19
C TYR A 108 -5.66 -3.24 -20.30
N LEU A 109 -6.07 -4.42 -20.74
CA LEU A 109 -5.46 -5.11 -21.87
C LEU A 109 -6.32 -4.91 -23.11
N LYS A 110 -5.82 -4.15 -24.09
CA LYS A 110 -6.52 -3.92 -25.36
C LYS A 110 -5.87 -4.72 -26.48
N ASN A 111 -6.67 -5.49 -27.20
CA ASN A 111 -6.17 -6.32 -28.30
C ASN A 111 -5.78 -5.42 -29.48
N LYS A 112 -4.56 -5.59 -30.00
CA LYS A 112 -4.00 -4.75 -31.08
C LYS A 112 -4.73 -4.90 -32.41
N LEU A 113 -5.40 -6.04 -32.66
CA LEU A 113 -6.07 -6.34 -33.92
C LEU A 113 -7.55 -5.95 -33.87
N THR A 114 -8.24 -6.34 -32.81
CA THR A 114 -9.70 -6.14 -32.69
C THR A 114 -10.07 -4.86 -31.98
N THR A 115 -9.10 -4.18 -31.34
CA THR A 115 -9.29 -3.00 -30.47
C THR A 115 -10.15 -3.23 -29.22
N SER A 116 -10.59 -4.47 -28.99
CA SER A 116 -11.39 -4.87 -27.83
C SER A 116 -10.55 -5.02 -26.56
N TYR A 117 -11.15 -4.81 -25.41
CA TYR A 117 -10.57 -5.00 -24.09
C TYR A 117 -10.81 -6.41 -23.56
N LEU A 118 -9.82 -6.96 -22.87
CA LEU A 118 -9.92 -8.25 -22.20
C LEU A 118 -10.69 -8.10 -20.88
N ALA A 119 -11.68 -8.95 -20.67
CA ALA A 119 -12.37 -9.10 -19.39
C ALA A 119 -12.31 -10.57 -18.96
N LEU A 120 -12.13 -10.83 -17.67
CA LEU A 120 -12.18 -12.17 -17.09
C LEU A 120 -13.47 -12.34 -16.31
N ASP A 121 -14.31 -13.29 -16.69
CA ASP A 121 -15.44 -13.73 -15.86
C ASP A 121 -14.89 -14.51 -14.66
N THR A 122 -15.03 -13.94 -13.47
CA THR A 122 -14.52 -14.55 -12.23
C THR A 122 -15.34 -15.75 -11.75
N ASN A 123 -16.55 -15.95 -12.29
CA ASN A 123 -17.38 -17.10 -11.95
C ASN A 123 -17.02 -18.32 -12.80
N THR A 124 -16.66 -18.11 -14.07
CA THR A 124 -16.39 -19.20 -15.02
C THR A 124 -14.90 -19.38 -15.34
N GLY A 125 -14.07 -18.37 -15.10
CA GLY A 125 -12.65 -18.34 -15.48
C GLY A 125 -12.40 -18.11 -16.97
N TYR A 126 -13.43 -17.74 -17.76
CA TYR A 126 -13.29 -17.50 -19.19
C TYR A 126 -12.97 -16.03 -19.49
N TYR A 127 -12.17 -15.83 -20.55
CA TYR A 127 -11.88 -14.50 -21.07
C TYR A 127 -12.90 -14.09 -22.13
N GLU A 128 -13.36 -12.86 -22.02
CA GLU A 128 -14.24 -12.18 -22.95
C GLU A 128 -13.58 -10.94 -23.54
N HIS A 129 -14.13 -10.46 -24.64
CA HIS A 129 -13.66 -9.29 -25.37
C HIS A 129 -14.75 -8.23 -25.43
N TRP A 130 -14.52 -7.10 -24.77
CA TRP A 130 -15.47 -6.00 -24.65
C TRP A 130 -15.02 -4.79 -25.48
N GLN A 131 -15.96 -3.95 -25.89
CA GLN A 131 -15.63 -2.76 -26.70
C GLN A 131 -15.06 -1.60 -25.86
N GLU A 132 -15.31 -1.62 -24.56
CA GLU A 132 -14.89 -0.58 -23.60
C GLU A 132 -14.16 -1.21 -22.41
N PRO A 133 -13.17 -0.51 -21.82
CA PRO A 133 -12.35 -1.03 -20.73
C PRO A 133 -13.11 -1.21 -19.42
N ASP A 134 -14.12 -0.39 -19.20
CA ASP A 134 -14.92 -0.40 -17.98
C ASP A 134 -16.40 -0.28 -18.33
N ASN A 135 -17.10 -1.41 -18.29
CA ASN A 135 -18.54 -1.42 -18.22
C ASN A 135 -18.94 -1.66 -16.76
N SER A 136 -18.67 -0.66 -15.90
CA SER A 136 -18.66 -0.79 -14.43
C SER A 136 -19.94 -1.39 -13.84
N PHE A 137 -21.06 -1.23 -14.54
CA PHE A 137 -22.33 -1.86 -14.20
C PHE A 137 -22.27 -3.39 -14.35
N LEU A 138 -21.78 -3.91 -15.48
CA LEU A 138 -21.65 -5.35 -15.73
C LEU A 138 -20.50 -5.95 -14.91
N ALA A 139 -19.37 -5.25 -14.82
CA ALA A 139 -18.19 -5.77 -14.13
C ALA A 139 -18.42 -5.98 -12.63
N LYS A 140 -19.05 -5.02 -11.95
CA LYS A 140 -19.32 -5.10 -10.50
C LYS A 140 -20.48 -6.03 -10.15
N GLN A 141 -21.52 -6.10 -11.00
CA GLN A 141 -22.72 -6.86 -10.68
C GLN A 141 -22.66 -8.32 -11.12
N LYS A 142 -21.92 -8.63 -12.21
CA LYS A 142 -21.79 -9.99 -12.75
C LYS A 142 -20.46 -10.66 -12.41
N GLY A 143 -19.53 -9.98 -11.74
CA GLY A 143 -18.25 -10.57 -11.34
C GLY A 143 -17.27 -10.67 -12.50
N TYR A 144 -17.00 -9.57 -13.18
CA TYR A 144 -15.90 -9.50 -14.14
C TYR A 144 -14.73 -8.69 -13.60
N LYS A 145 -13.52 -9.16 -13.90
CA LYS A 145 -12.27 -8.44 -13.72
C LYS A 145 -11.80 -7.91 -15.07
N THR A 146 -11.75 -6.59 -15.21
CA THR A 146 -11.39 -5.92 -16.48
C THR A 146 -9.98 -5.31 -16.48
N SER A 147 -9.33 -5.25 -15.32
CA SER A 147 -7.99 -4.73 -15.15
C SER A 147 -7.09 -5.72 -14.41
N PHE A 148 -5.82 -5.75 -14.77
CA PHE A 148 -4.88 -6.80 -14.37
C PHE A 148 -3.56 -6.22 -13.88
N THR A 149 -2.95 -6.89 -12.91
CA THR A 149 -1.61 -6.54 -12.45
C THR A 149 -0.56 -6.97 -13.48
N LYS A 150 0.65 -6.40 -13.41
CA LYS A 150 1.74 -6.82 -14.30
C LYS A 150 2.06 -8.31 -14.18
N GLN A 151 2.05 -8.87 -12.97
CA GLN A 151 2.31 -10.29 -12.71
C GLN A 151 1.27 -11.19 -13.39
N GLU A 152 -0.02 -10.83 -13.30
CA GLU A 152 -1.09 -11.55 -13.99
C GLU A 152 -0.89 -11.51 -15.50
N ILE A 153 -0.58 -10.33 -16.05
CA ILE A 153 -0.34 -10.17 -17.48
C ILE A 153 0.86 -10.98 -17.94
N ASP A 154 1.95 -11.02 -17.18
CA ASP A 154 3.15 -11.75 -17.54
C ASP A 154 2.93 -13.28 -17.48
N SER A 155 1.95 -13.74 -16.68
CA SER A 155 1.50 -15.14 -16.66
C SER A 155 0.56 -15.51 -17.82
N MET A 156 -0.07 -14.52 -18.43
CA MET A 156 -0.94 -14.68 -19.59
C MET A 156 -0.07 -14.50 -20.85
N GLN A 157 -0.14 -15.37 -21.84
CA GLN A 157 0.62 -15.20 -23.09
C GLN A 157 0.05 -14.06 -23.97
N THR A 158 0.01 -12.83 -23.47
CA THR A 158 -0.74 -11.68 -24.03
C THR A 158 0.08 -10.84 -25.01
N GLY A 159 0.94 -11.46 -25.83
CA GLY A 159 1.78 -10.73 -26.81
C GLY A 159 0.98 -9.82 -27.77
N SER A 160 -0.28 -10.19 -28.02
CA SER A 160 -1.22 -9.46 -28.90
C SER A 160 -1.94 -8.27 -28.24
N TYR A 161 -1.66 -7.95 -26.98
CA TYR A 161 -2.33 -6.87 -26.25
C TYR A 161 -1.40 -5.67 -26.00
N GLU A 162 -1.97 -4.47 -26.08
CA GLU A 162 -1.40 -3.24 -25.53
C GLU A 162 -1.85 -3.07 -24.07
N LYS A 163 -0.93 -2.59 -23.21
CA LYS A 163 -1.21 -2.34 -21.78
C LYS A 163 -1.54 -0.85 -21.62
N ILE A 164 -2.72 -0.55 -21.09
CA ILE A 164 -3.17 0.83 -20.81
C ILE A 164 -3.29 0.97 -19.29
N GLU A 165 -2.52 1.87 -18.68
CA GLU A 165 -2.55 2.09 -17.23
C GLU A 165 -3.92 2.62 -16.79
N VAL A 166 -4.45 2.08 -15.69
CA VAL A 166 -5.68 2.57 -15.07
C VAL A 166 -5.34 3.81 -14.25
N GLU A 167 -5.95 4.95 -14.59
CA GLU A 167 -5.88 6.16 -13.76
C GLU A 167 -6.94 6.04 -12.63
N GLU A 168 -6.52 6.24 -11.37
CA GLU A 168 -7.40 6.27 -10.19
C GLU A 168 -8.13 7.61 -10.03
#